data_AF-A0A847AHN4-F1
#
_entry.id   AF-A0A847AHN4-F1
#
_cell.length_a   1.000
_cell.length_b   1.000
_cell.length_c   1.000
_cell.angle_alpha   90.00
_cell.angle_beta   90.00
_cell.angle_gamma   90.00
#
_symmetry.space_group_name_H-M   'P 1'
#
loop_
_entity.id
_entity.type
_entity.pdbx_description
1 polymer ?
#
loop_
_entity_poly.entity_id
_entity_poly.type
_entity_poly.pdbx_seq_one_letter_code
_entity_poly.pdbx_strand_id
1 'polypeptide(L)' 'MGGAWSVEQITEAFQTIGFARVTVVSEEVTEAYARKWGHGLAIREFIQSSLIYAEKPWDSARAPFQNRDAE' A
#
# COMPACT_ATOMS: atom_id res chain seq x y z
N MET A 1 -3.60 8.00 -12.87
CA MET A 1 -3.96 9.12 -11.97
C MET A 1 -3.44 8.76 -10.58
N GLY A 2 -2.17 9.06 -10.29
CA GLY A 2 -1.57 8.81 -8.99
C GLY A 2 -1.66 10.07 -8.14
N GLY A 3 -2.69 10.18 -7.32
CA GLY A 3 -2.80 11.21 -6.29
C GLY A 3 -2.24 10.71 -4.95
N ALA A 4 -1.95 11.63 -4.04
CA ALA A 4 -1.70 11.27 -2.65
C ALA A 4 -2.98 10.67 -2.04
N TRP A 5 -2.84 9.58 -1.28
CA TRP A 5 -3.95 8.95 -0.55
C TRP A 5 -3.74 9.19 0.93
N SER A 6 -4.83 9.47 1.64
CA SER A 6 -4.83 9.46 3.11
C SER A 6 -4.63 8.03 3.63
N VAL A 7 -4.14 7.92 4.86
CA VAL A 7 -3.96 6.62 5.53
C VAL A 7 -5.30 5.89 5.64
N GLU A 8 -6.37 6.61 5.92
CA GLU A 8 -7.73 6.09 6.02
C GLU A 8 -8.19 5.45 4.70
N GLN A 9 -7.97 6.14 3.57
CA GLN A 9 -8.30 5.61 2.25
C GLN A 9 -7.50 4.36 1.91
N ILE A 10 -6.22 4.31 2.29
CA ILE A 10 -5.37 3.13 2.09
C ILE A 10 -5.91 1.97 2.92
N THR A 11 -6.19 2.19 4.20
CA THR A 11 -6.70 1.14 5.10
C THR A 11 -8.05 0.60 4.63
N GLU A 12 -8.99 1.46 4.26
CA GLU A 12 -10.31 1.07 3.77
C GLU A 12 -10.21 0.26 2.47
N ALA A 13 -9.36 0.68 1.53
CA ALA A 13 -9.17 -0.05 0.29
C ALA A 13 -8.59 -1.45 0.51
N PHE A 14 -7.58 -1.57 1.38
CA PHE A 14 -6.98 -2.87 1.69
C PHE A 14 -7.98 -3.80 2.38
N GLN A 15 -8.78 -3.28 3.31
CA GLN A 15 -9.85 -4.04 3.96
C GLN A 15 -10.91 -4.50 2.96
N THR A 16 -11.32 -3.62 2.04
CA THR A 16 -12.30 -3.94 0.97
C THR A 16 -11.80 -5.06 0.05
N ILE A 17 -10.49 -5.10 -0.23
CA ILE A 17 -9.85 -6.15 -1.03
C ILE A 17 -9.72 -7.47 -0.25
N GLY A 18 -9.92 -7.44 1.07
CA GLY A 18 -9.84 -8.59 1.95
C GLY A 18 -8.48 -8.79 2.62
N PHE A 19 -7.63 -7.77 2.67
CA PHE A 19 -6.46 -7.77 3.53
C PHE A 19 -6.83 -7.41 4.97
N ALA A 20 -6.11 -7.99 5.92
CA ALA A 20 -6.25 -7.76 7.34
C ALA A 20 -4.93 -7.22 7.93
N ARG A 21 -5.00 -6.71 9.18
CA ARG A 21 -3.84 -6.20 9.93
C ARG A 21 -3.01 -5.16 9.15
N VAL A 22 -3.72 -4.23 8.51
CA VAL A 22 -3.11 -3.16 7.72
C VAL A 22 -2.37 -2.20 8.64
N THR A 23 -1.06 -2.04 8.43
CA THR A 23 -0.20 -1.09 9.13
C THR A 23 0.46 -0.17 8.10
N VAL A 24 0.39 1.13 8.31
CA VAL A 24 1.01 2.14 7.44
C VAL A 24 2.07 2.87 8.24
N VAL A 25 3.31 2.84 7.76
CA VAL A 25 4.45 3.55 8.37
C VAL A 25 4.86 4.66 7.44
N SER A 26 4.71 5.90 7.88
CA SER A 26 5.04 7.09 7.08
C SER A 26 6.37 7.71 7.50
N GLU A 27 7.09 8.21 6.50
CA GLU A 27 8.31 8.99 6.64
C GLU A 27 8.27 10.20 5.70
N GLU A 28 9.14 11.18 5.95
CA GLU A 28 9.28 12.31 5.05
C GLU A 28 9.80 11.86 3.68
N VAL A 29 9.32 12.50 2.61
CA VAL A 29 9.88 12.24 1.28
C VAL A 29 11.30 12.80 1.19
N THR A 30 12.19 12.04 0.55
CA THR A 30 13.58 12.47 0.35
C THR A 30 13.66 13.77 -0.43
N GLU A 31 14.72 14.55 -0.21
CA GLU A 31 14.94 15.79 -0.96
C GLU A 31 15.09 15.53 -2.47
N ALA A 32 15.76 14.45 -2.85
CA ALA A 32 15.90 14.04 -4.25
C ALA A 32 14.54 13.75 -4.90
N TYR A 33 13.58 13.20 -4.13
CA TYR A 33 12.21 13.03 -4.59
C TYR A 33 11.51 14.40 -4.70
N ALA A 34 11.54 15.23 -3.64
CA ALA A 34 10.90 16.54 -3.63
C ALA A 34 11.33 17.44 -4.80
N ARG A 35 12.62 17.45 -5.14
CA ARG A 35 13.17 18.22 -6.26
C ARG A 35 12.68 17.76 -7.64
N LYS A 36 12.28 16.50 -7.79
CA LYS A 36 11.72 15.97 -9.05
C LYS A 36 10.30 16.47 -9.31
N TRP A 37 9.61 16.97 -8.30
CA TRP A 37 8.25 17.48 -8.42
C TRP A 37 8.27 19.02 -8.44
N GLY A 38 7.44 19.63 -9.29
CA GLY A 38 7.49 21.07 -9.63
C GLY A 38 7.24 22.05 -8.47
N HIS A 39 6.89 21.57 -7.29
CA HIS A 39 6.76 22.37 -6.06
C HIS A 39 8.03 22.37 -5.19
N GLY A 40 9.10 21.69 -5.61
CA GLY A 40 10.38 21.66 -4.91
C GLY A 40 10.26 21.17 -3.46
N LEU A 41 11.05 21.74 -2.55
CA LEU A 41 11.06 21.34 -1.14
C LEU A 41 9.71 21.52 -0.43
N ALA A 42 8.85 22.44 -0.89
CA ALA A 42 7.55 22.70 -0.27
C ALA A 42 6.61 21.49 -0.36
N ILE A 43 6.79 20.60 -1.34
CA ILE A 43 5.95 19.40 -1.45
C ILE A 43 6.06 18.50 -0.21
N ARG A 44 7.20 18.54 0.51
CA ARG A 44 7.42 17.77 1.74
C ARG A 44 6.44 18.12 2.87
N GLU A 45 5.85 19.32 2.81
CA GLU A 45 4.83 19.76 3.78
C GLU A 45 3.46 19.12 3.51
N PHE A 46 3.24 18.64 2.28
CA PHE A 46 1.94 18.16 1.81
C PHE A 46 1.90 16.65 1.59
N ILE A 47 3.04 15.98 1.44
CA ILE A 47 3.11 14.54 1.16
C ILE A 47 4.15 13.82 2.01
N GLN A 48 3.89 12.55 2.25
CA GLN A 48 4.79 11.63 2.92
C GLN A 48 5.01 10.38 2.06
N SER A 49 6.14 9.70 2.29
CA SER A 49 6.38 8.36 1.78
C SER A 49 5.84 7.39 2.81
N SER A 50 5.10 6.37 2.38
CA SER A 50 4.55 5.37 3.30
C SER A 50 4.87 3.96 2.85
N LEU A 51 5.27 3.12 3.80
CA LEU A 51 5.37 1.69 3.62
C LEU A 51 4.14 1.02 4.22
N ILE A 52 3.52 0.12 3.47
CA ILE A 52 2.27 -0.54 3.86
C ILE A 52 2.55 -2.03 4.10
N TYR A 53 2.22 -2.50 5.29
CA TYR A 53 2.20 -3.90 5.65
C TYR A 53 0.75 -4.37 5.76
N ALA A 54 0.42 -5.48 5.14
CA ALA A 54 -0.90 -6.08 5.24
C ALA A 54 -0.82 -7.59 5.07
N GLU A 55 -1.67 -8.31 5.80
CA GLU A 55 -1.75 -9.76 5.72
C GLU A 55 -2.95 -10.16 4.87
N LYS A 56 -2.76 -11.05 3.90
CA LYS A 56 -3.89 -11.69 3.23
C LYS A 56 -4.30 -12.90 4.07
N PRO A 57 -5.50 -12.91 4.68
CA PRO A 57 -5.98 -14.07 5.40
C PRO A 57 -5.96 -15.29 4.48
N TRP A 58 -5.51 -16.43 5.02
CA TRP A 58 -5.57 -17.67 4.26
C TRP A 58 -7.04 -18.08 4.13
N ASP A 59 -7.57 -17.88 2.94
CA ASP A 59 -8.92 -18.31 2.59
C ASP A 59 -8.90 -19.81 2.29
N SER A 60 -9.30 -20.62 3.27
CA SER A 60 -9.40 -22.07 3.12
C SER A 60 -10.39 -22.50 2.02
N ALA A 61 -11.27 -21.60 1.56
CA ALA A 61 -12.17 -21.84 0.43
C ALA A 61 -11.54 -21.55 -0.94
N ARG A 62 -10.37 -20.90 -0.99
CA ARG A 62 -9.58 -20.66 -2.20
C ARG A 62 -8.23 -21.38 -2.11
N ALA A 63 -8.26 -22.70 -1.97
CA ALA A 63 -7.08 -23.51 -2.18
C ALA A 63 -6.55 -23.27 -3.62
N PRO A 64 -5.25 -23.02 -3.83
CA PRO A 64 -4.69 -23.03 -5.17
C PRO A 64 -4.88 -24.42 -5.77
N PHE A 65 -5.17 -24.45 -7.08
CA PHE A 65 -5.40 -25.63 -7.91
C PHE A 65 -4.56 -26.83 -7.43
N GLN A 66 -5.20 -27.81 -6.78
CA GLN A 66 -4.56 -29.08 -6.51
C GLN A 66 -4.30 -29.72 -7.87
N ASN A 67 -3.03 -29.92 -8.23
CA ASN A 67 -2.64 -30.74 -9.38
C ASN A 67 -3.30 -32.11 -9.23
N ARG A 68 -4.39 -32.34 -9.95
CA ARG A 68 -5.02 -33.64 -10.10
C ARG A 68 -4.40 -34.37 -11.29
N ASP A 69 -3.09 -34.50 -11.34
CA ASP A 69 -2.42 -35.30 -12.37
C ASP A 69 -1.11 -35.84 -11.80
N ALA A 70 -1.22 -36.88 -10.99
CA ALA A 70 -0.15 -37.80 -10.66
C ALA A 70 -0.79 -39.18 -10.44
N GLU A 71 -1.27 -39.76 -11.54
CA GLU A 71 -1.56 -41.20 -11.65
C GLU A 71 -0.77 -41.74 -12.84
#